data_AF-W4B5G7-F1
#
_entry.id   AF-W4B5G7-F1
#
_cell.length_a   1.000
_cell.length_b   1.000
_cell.length_c   1.000
_cell.angle_alpha   90.00
_cell.angle_beta   90.00
_cell.angle_gamma   90.00
#
_symmetry.space_group_name_H-M   'P 1'
#
loop_
_entity.id
_entity.type
_entity.pdbx_description
1 polymer ?
#
loop_
_entity_poly.entity_id
_entity_poly.type
_entity_poly.pdbx_seq_one_letter_code
_entity_poly.pdbx_strand_id
1 'polypeptide(L)'
;MSDKNLRETLLKISIRTGGPIEKKEYVNVDVPKPKFEDTHDRTTTWYRKDLLAELNEITKGKRGLKTQILNAILDDYLRERRRKLDE
;
A
#
# COMPACT_ATOMS: atom_id res chain seq x y z
N MET A 1 10.66 6.05 43.25
CA MET A 1 9.41 6.55 42.64
C MET A 1 8.61 5.31 42.24
N SER A 2 7.39 5.18 42.74
CA SER A 2 6.58 3.96 42.63
C SER A 2 6.14 3.74 41.18
N ASP A 3 6.53 2.58 40.62
CA ASP A 3 5.97 2.02 39.40
C ASP A 3 4.48 1.79 39.61
N LYS A 4 3.67 2.79 39.26
CA LYS A 4 2.22 2.69 39.27
C LYS A 4 1.87 1.61 38.25
N ASN A 5 1.41 0.47 38.74
CA ASN A 5 1.00 -0.71 37.98
C ASN A 5 0.14 -0.29 36.77
N LEU A 6 0.75 -0.29 35.58
CA LEU A 6 0.11 0.09 34.31
C LEU A 6 -1.24 -0.63 34.11
N ARG A 7 -1.32 -1.85 34.62
CA ARG A 7 -2.51 -2.70 34.66
C ARG A 7 -3.68 -2.08 35.42
N GLU A 8 -3.44 -1.48 36.59
CA GLU A 8 -4.50 -0.84 37.39
C GLU A 8 -5.03 0.43 36.72
N THR A 9 -4.14 1.19 36.08
CA THR A 9 -4.49 2.40 35.33
C THR A 9 -5.38 2.05 34.13
N LEU A 10 -5.00 1.03 33.38
CA LEU A 10 -5.77 0.55 32.22
C LEU A 10 -7.14 -0.03 32.63
N LEU A 11 -7.22 -0.76 33.75
CA LEU A 11 -8.49 -1.27 34.29
C LEU A 11 -9.43 -0.13 34.74
N LYS A 12 -8.91 0.90 35.41
CA LYS A 12 -9.72 2.06 35.79
C LYS A 12 -10.26 2.82 34.58
N ILE A 13 -9.45 2.96 33.53
CA ILE A 13 -9.86 3.61 32.29
C ILE A 13 -10.95 2.78 31.60
N SER A 14 -10.79 1.45 31.49
CA SER A 14 -11.77 0.59 30.81
C SER A 14 -13.12 0.51 31.54
N ILE A 15 -13.12 0.52 32.87
CA ILE A 15 -14.36 0.59 33.66
C ILE A 15 -15.09 1.93 33.43
N ARG A 16 -14.34 3.04 33.32
CA ARG A 16 -14.91 4.39 33.10
C ARG A 16 -15.55 4.56 31.73
N THR A 17 -15.07 3.86 30.70
CA THR A 17 -15.53 4.01 29.32
C THR A 17 -16.61 3.02 28.87
N GLY A 18 -17.26 2.31 29.81
CA GLY A 18 -18.43 1.47 29.50
C GLY A 18 -18.20 -0.03 29.52
N GLY A 19 -17.26 -0.53 30.32
CA GLY A 19 -17.09 -1.96 30.57
C GLY A 19 -16.10 -2.64 29.61
N PRO A 20 -15.85 -3.96 29.79
CA PRO A 20 -14.89 -4.68 28.96
C PRO A 20 -15.33 -4.62 27.51
N ILE A 21 -14.43 -4.13 26.66
CA ILE A 21 -14.59 -4.13 25.20
C ILE A 21 -14.98 -5.55 24.80
N GLU A 22 -16.20 -5.73 24.28
CA GLU A 22 -16.61 -7.00 23.70
C GLU A 22 -15.53 -7.42 22.71
N LYS A 23 -14.97 -8.62 22.90
CA LYS A 23 -14.05 -9.21 21.94
C LYS A 23 -14.82 -9.40 20.64
N LYS A 24 -14.78 -8.41 19.75
CA LYS A 24 -15.12 -8.62 18.35
C LYS A 24 -14.13 -9.64 17.84
N GLU A 25 -14.57 -10.88 17.69
CA GLU A 25 -13.81 -11.88 16.96
C GLU A 25 -13.67 -11.36 15.53
N TYR A 26 -12.48 -10.86 15.21
CA TYR A 26 -12.10 -10.62 13.83
C TYR A 26 -11.98 -11.99 13.18
N VAL A 27 -13.03 -12.39 12.48
CA VAL A 27 -12.94 -13.50 11.54
C VAL A 27 -11.95 -13.04 10.47
N ASN A 28 -10.72 -13.53 10.54
CA ASN A 28 -9.77 -13.43 9.43
C ASN A 28 -10.37 -14.28 8.31
N VAL A 29 -11.21 -13.65 7.48
CA VAL A 29 -11.55 -14.20 6.18
C VAL A 29 -10.24 -14.16 5.40
N ASP A 30 -9.59 -15.31 5.26
CA ASP A 30 -8.44 -15.47 4.36
C ASP A 30 -8.94 -15.28 2.93
N VAL A 31 -9.10 -14.02 2.51
CA VAL A 31 -9.33 -13.67 1.12
C VAL A 31 -7.99 -13.88 0.42
N PRO A 32 -7.90 -14.81 -0.56
CA PRO A 32 -6.67 -15.05 -1.28
C PRO A 32 -6.23 -13.72 -1.92
N LYS A 33 -4.99 -13.31 -1.64
CA LYS A 33 -4.41 -12.16 -2.34
C LYS A 33 -4.37 -12.51 -3.84
N PRO A 34 -4.84 -11.61 -4.73
CA PRO A 34 -4.79 -11.86 -6.16
C PRO A 34 -3.34 -12.08 -6.57
N LYS A 35 -3.12 -13.04 -7.48
CA LYS A 35 -1.80 -13.26 -8.06
C LYS A 35 -1.43 -12.06 -8.91
N PHE A 36 -0.14 -11.88 -9.15
CA PHE A 36 0.36 -10.76 -9.98
C PHE A 36 -0.26 -10.80 -11.39
N GLU A 37 -0.41 -12.00 -11.94
CA GLU A 37 -1.02 -12.27 -13.25
C GLU A 37 -2.51 -11.92 -13.29
N ASP A 38 -3.20 -11.91 -12.15
CA ASP A 38 -4.62 -11.53 -12.06
C ASP A 38 -4.80 -10.00 -12.15
N THR A 39 -3.72 -9.22 -11.98
CA THR A 39 -3.76 -7.74 -11.89
C THR A 39 -2.89 -7.03 -12.93
N HIS A 40 -2.04 -7.75 -13.67
CA HIS A 40 -1.07 -7.17 -14.58
C HIS A 40 -1.00 -7.95 -15.90
N ASP A 41 -1.19 -7.24 -17.00
CA ASP A 41 -0.96 -7.78 -18.34
C ASP A 41 0.46 -7.49 -18.83
N ARG A 42 1.02 -8.40 -19.63
CA ARG A 42 2.31 -8.19 -20.31
C ARG A 42 2.06 -7.56 -21.67
N THR A 43 2.74 -6.44 -21.93
CA THR A 43 2.67 -5.74 -23.22
C THR A 43 4.08 -5.36 -23.68
N THR A 44 4.29 -5.36 -25.00
CA THR A 44 5.55 -4.92 -25.61
C THR A 44 5.42 -3.46 -26.03
N THR A 45 6.28 -2.60 -25.46
CA THR A 45 6.30 -1.16 -25.74
C THR A 45 7.70 -0.70 -26.10
N TRP A 46 7.81 0.29 -26.98
CA TRP A 46 9.07 0.90 -27.37
C TRP A 46 9.33 2.16 -26.53
N TYR A 47 10.47 2.20 -25.85
CA TYR A 47 10.90 3.35 -25.04
C TYR A 47 12.07 4.07 -25.72
N ARG A 48 12.18 5.38 -25.50
CA ARG A 48 13.38 6.12 -25.91
C ARG A 48 14.61 5.57 -25.18
N LYS A 49 15.73 5.46 -25.91
CA LYS A 49 16.95 4.82 -25.42
C LYS A 49 17.54 5.50 -24.18
N ASP A 50 17.55 6.82 -24.17
CA ASP A 50 18.03 7.66 -23.06
C ASP A 50 17.22 7.43 -21.78
N LEU A 51 15.89 7.53 -21.88
CA LEU A 51 14.99 7.32 -20.74
C LEU A 51 15.06 5.89 -20.19
N LEU A 52 15.17 4.91 -21.09
CA LEU A 52 15.29 3.51 -20.69
C LEU A 52 16.61 3.25 -19.95
N ALA A 53 17.71 3.88 -20.38
CA ALA A 53 19.00 3.76 -19.72
C ALA A 53 18.96 4.35 -18.30
N GLU A 54 18.40 5.55 -18.16
CA GLU A 54 18.24 6.21 -16.87
C GLU A 54 17.35 5.39 -15.92
N LEU A 55 16.20 4.90 -16.40
CA LEU A 55 15.32 4.04 -15.63
C LEU A 55 16.00 2.75 -15.17
N ASN A 56 16.82 2.14 -16.05
CA ASN A 56 17.56 0.92 -15.70
C ASN A 56 18.64 1.18 -14.63
N GLU A 57 19.32 2.32 -14.68
CA GLU A 57 20.29 2.70 -13.65
C GLU A 57 19.61 2.95 -12.30
N ILE A 58 18.49 3.67 -12.27
CA ILE A 58 17.72 3.92 -11.04
C ILE A 58 17.20 2.60 -10.41
N THR A 59 16.80 1.66 -11.26
CA THR A 59 16.18 0.39 -10.83
C THR A 59 17.18 -0.75 -10.66
N LYS A 60 18.47 -0.48 -10.87
CA LYS A 60 19.54 -1.46 -10.83
C LYS A 60 19.58 -2.17 -9.46
N GLY A 61 19.58 -3.50 -9.50
CA GLY A 61 19.61 -4.35 -8.30
C GLY A 61 18.28 -4.46 -7.54
N LYS A 62 17.19 -3.81 -7.98
CA LYS A 62 15.88 -3.85 -7.31
C LYS A 62 14.84 -4.55 -8.17
N ARG A 63 14.55 -5.82 -7.85
CA ARG A 63 13.54 -6.62 -8.55
C ARG A 63 12.15 -5.97 -8.39
N GLY A 64 11.44 -5.80 -9.51
CA GLY A 64 10.06 -5.30 -9.54
C GLY A 64 9.91 -3.77 -9.47
N LEU A 65 10.95 -3.03 -9.07
CA LEU A 65 10.87 -1.57 -8.94
C LEU A 65 10.61 -0.88 -10.29
N LYS A 66 11.17 -1.40 -11.38
CA LYS A 66 10.94 -0.87 -12.73
C LYS A 66 9.46 -0.89 -13.10
N THR A 67 8.76 -1.98 -12.81
CA THR A 67 7.32 -2.11 -13.06
C THR A 67 6.53 -1.16 -12.17
N GLN A 68 6.90 -1.03 -10.90
CA GLN A 68 6.24 -0.10 -9.96
C GLN A 68 6.33 1.36 -10.44
N ILE A 69 7.52 1.80 -10.85
CA ILE A 69 7.74 3.15 -11.36
C ILE A 69 6.92 3.40 -12.62
N LEU A 70 6.95 2.46 -13.59
CA LEU A 70 6.20 2.61 -14.82
C LEU A 70 4.69 2.67 -14.56
N ASN A 71 4.16 1.83 -13.67
CA ASN A 71 2.74 1.85 -13.31
C ASN A 71 2.35 3.14 -12.59
N ALA A 72 3.19 3.67 -11.69
CA ALA A 72 2.93 4.93 -11.00
C ALA A 72 2.89 6.11 -11.96
N ILE A 73 3.87 6.21 -12.87
CA ILE A 73 3.91 7.25 -13.91
C ILE A 73 2.65 7.18 -14.79
N LEU A 74 2.23 5.98 -15.16
CA LEU A 74 1.03 5.80 -15.98
C LEU A 74 -0.24 6.20 -15.25
N ASP A 75 -0.40 5.81 -13.98
CA ASP A 75 -1.56 6.19 -13.15
C ASP A 75 -1.64 7.71 -12.99
N ASP A 76 -0.53 8.35 -12.61
CA ASP A 76 -0.47 9.81 -12.45
C ASP A 76 -0.81 10.54 -13.75
N TYR A 77 -0.23 10.11 -14.87
CA TYR A 77 -0.49 10.72 -16.18
C TYR A 77 -1.95 10.52 -16.62
N LEU A 78 -2.52 9.33 -16.43
CA LEU A 78 -3.91 9.06 -16.78
C LEU A 78 -4.89 9.86 -15.92
N ARG A 79 -4.63 9.99 -14.62
CA ARG A 79 -5.43 10.83 -13.71
C ARG A 79 -5.39 12.28 -14.13
N GLU A 80 -4.21 12.81 -14.41
CA GLU A 80 -4.05 14.19 -14.86
C GLU A 80 -4.75 14.42 -16.21
N ARG A 81 -4.63 13.48 -17.15
CA ARG A 81 -5.31 13.56 -18.45
C ARG A 81 -6.82 13.51 -18.35
N ARG A 82 -7.38 12.64 -17.50
CA ARG A 82 -8.83 12.58 -17.26
C ARG A 82 -9.35 13.90 -16.71
N ARG A 83 -8.69 14.46 -15.68
CA ARG A 83 -9.06 15.76 -15.12
C ARG A 83 -9.12 16.86 -16.18
N LYS A 84 -8.17 16.89 -17.12
CA LYS A 84 -8.11 17.89 -18.20
C LYS A 84 -9.10 17.65 -19.35
N LEU A 85 -9.66 16.45 -19.46
CA LEU A 85 -10.64 16.10 -20.50
C LEU A 85 -12.08 16.30 -20.01
N ASP A 86 -12.29 16.26 -18.70
CA ASP A 86 -13.56 16.51 -18.04
C ASP A 86 -13.78 18.02 -17.71
N GLU A 87 -12.78 18.87 -17.98
CA GLU A 87 -12.82 20.35 -17.93
C GLU A 87 -13.11 20.95 -19.31
#